data_AF-A0A2E8CH06-F1
#
_entry.id   AF-A0A2E8CH06-F1
#
_cell.length_a   1.000
_cell.length_b   1.000
_cell.length_c   1.000
_cell.angle_alpha   90.00
_cell.angle_beta   90.00
_cell.angle_gamma   90.00
#
_symmetry.space_group_name_H-M   'P 1'
#
loop_
_entity.id
_entity.type
_entity.pdbx_description
1 polymer ?
#
loop_
_entity_poly.entity_id
_entity_poly.type
_entity_poly.pdbx_seq_one_letter_code
_entity_poly.pdbx_strand_id
1 'polypeptide(L)'
;MIEDTQTKPKDLNPTGSWVAKPDKNKMEQALVHKLHNRDEFELYDLQKDPFEMKNLAGSAKHKKVQGRLKSALMAKLKELEDSNPIDTEKGFVSVASKKGKKN
;
A
#
# COMPACT_ATOMS: atom_id res chain seq x y z
N MET A 1 -9.18 1.91 -8.04
CA MET A 1 -9.76 2.28 -9.35
C MET A 1 -9.98 0.96 -10.07
N ILE A 2 -11.19 0.68 -10.56
CA ILE A 2 -11.42 -0.49 -11.42
C ILE A 2 -10.58 -0.27 -12.68
N GLU A 3 -9.92 -1.30 -13.20
CA GLU A 3 -9.14 -1.22 -14.44
C GLU A 3 -10.07 -0.89 -15.61
N ASP A 4 -10.32 0.40 -15.82
CA ASP A 4 -11.23 0.90 -16.83
C ASP A 4 -10.46 1.13 -18.14
N THR A 5 -10.71 0.23 -19.08
CA THR A 5 -10.05 0.17 -20.39
C THR A 5 -10.38 1.36 -21.31
N GLN A 6 -11.30 2.26 -20.92
CA GLN A 6 -11.69 3.44 -21.71
C GLN A 6 -10.97 4.75 -21.33
N THR A 7 -10.01 4.75 -20.41
CA THR A 7 -9.36 5.99 -19.95
C THR A 7 -8.36 6.55 -20.97
N LYS A 8 -8.56 7.81 -21.41
CA LYS A 8 -7.73 8.46 -22.45
C LYS A 8 -6.39 8.95 -21.86
N PRO A 9 -5.24 8.82 -22.57
CA PRO A 9 -3.91 9.12 -22.03
C PRO A 9 -3.72 10.54 -21.48
N LYS A 10 -4.42 11.53 -22.02
CA LYS A 10 -4.32 12.95 -21.62
C LYS A 10 -4.96 13.24 -20.25
N ASP A 11 -5.85 12.35 -19.80
CA ASP A 11 -6.59 12.49 -18.56
C ASP A 11 -6.07 11.55 -17.46
N LEU A 12 -4.97 10.82 -17.73
CA LEU A 12 -4.37 9.89 -16.79
C LEU A 12 -3.46 10.64 -15.80
N ASN A 13 -3.64 10.38 -14.51
CA ASN A 13 -2.63 10.69 -13.51
C ASN A 13 -1.39 9.76 -13.70
N PRO A 14 -0.21 10.08 -13.11
CA PRO A 14 0.99 9.27 -13.29
C PRO A 14 0.75 7.78 -13.03
N THR A 15 -0.03 7.47 -12.01
CA THR A 15 -0.40 6.10 -11.64
C THR A 15 -1.26 5.41 -12.71
N GLY A 16 -2.24 6.11 -13.28
CA GLY A 16 -3.11 5.63 -14.36
C GLY A 16 -2.34 5.39 -15.66
N SER A 17 -1.29 6.18 -15.92
CA SER A 17 -0.40 5.95 -17.06
C SER A 17 0.32 4.60 -17.00
N TRP A 18 0.66 4.12 -15.79
CA TRP A 18 1.28 2.81 -15.59
C TRP A 18 0.29 1.67 -15.83
N VAL A 19 -0.97 1.83 -15.42
CA VAL A 19 -2.05 0.86 -15.67
C VAL A 19 -2.36 0.75 -17.15
N ALA A 20 -2.40 1.88 -17.87
CA ALA A 20 -2.77 1.93 -19.29
C ALA A 20 -1.67 1.45 -20.25
N LYS A 21 -0.45 1.19 -19.79
CA LYS A 21 0.66 0.71 -20.63
C LYS A 21 0.29 -0.62 -21.30
N PRO A 22 0.25 -0.73 -22.64
CA PRO A 22 -0.21 -1.94 -23.33
C PRO A 22 0.80 -3.11 -23.21
N ASP A 23 2.11 -2.82 -23.27
CA ASP A 23 3.17 -3.84 -23.31
C ASP A 23 3.91 -3.93 -21.97
N LYS A 24 3.24 -4.42 -20.93
CA LYS A 24 3.87 -4.64 -19.62
C LYS A 24 4.59 -5.99 -19.59
N ASN A 25 5.86 -5.99 -19.19
CA ASN A 25 6.55 -7.22 -18.84
C ASN A 25 6.04 -7.80 -17.50
N LYS A 26 6.44 -9.04 -17.16
CA LYS A 26 5.95 -9.71 -15.93
C LYS A 26 6.19 -8.92 -14.65
N MET A 27 7.33 -8.21 -14.57
CA MET A 27 7.65 -7.38 -13.40
C MET A 27 6.74 -6.16 -13.31
N GLU A 28 6.52 -5.47 -14.44
CA GLU A 28 5.63 -4.31 -14.53
C GLU A 28 4.17 -4.70 -14.22
N GLN A 29 3.71 -5.86 -14.69
CA GLN A 29 2.39 -6.40 -14.36
C GLN A 29 2.26 -6.66 -12.85
N ALA A 30 3.28 -7.27 -12.22
CA ALA A 30 3.27 -7.51 -10.78
C ALA A 30 3.24 -6.20 -9.97
N LEU A 31 3.95 -5.16 -10.41
CA LEU A 31 3.95 -3.84 -9.77
C LEU A 31 2.59 -3.13 -9.89
N VAL A 32 1.99 -3.16 -11.08
CA VAL A 32 0.64 -2.60 -11.30
C VAL A 32 -0.43 -3.36 -10.51
N HIS A 33 -0.30 -4.67 -10.39
CA HIS A 33 -1.17 -5.47 -9.54
C HIS A 33 -1.03 -5.11 -8.05
N LYS A 34 0.22 -4.97 -7.57
CA LYS A 34 0.52 -4.60 -6.17
C LYS A 34 0.00 -3.22 -5.79
N LEU A 35 -0.05 -2.28 -6.73
CA LEU A 35 -0.60 -0.95 -6.51
C LEU A 35 -2.06 -0.99 -6.04
N HIS A 36 -2.85 -1.94 -6.54
CA HIS A 36 -4.27 -2.07 -6.24
C HIS A 36 -4.58 -3.16 -5.20
N ASN A 37 -3.65 -4.10 -5.01
CA ASN A 37 -3.81 -5.25 -4.13
C ASN A 37 -2.63 -5.30 -3.15
N ARG A 38 -2.64 -4.39 -2.17
CA ARG A 38 -1.66 -4.39 -1.09
C ARG A 38 -2.11 -5.31 0.04
N ASP A 39 -1.21 -6.17 0.47
CA ASP A 39 -1.40 -6.95 1.70
C ASP A 39 -1.44 -6.00 2.90
N GLU A 40 -2.17 -6.40 3.95
CA GLU A 40 -2.25 -5.64 5.20
C GLU A 40 -0.87 -5.43 5.85
N PHE A 41 0.03 -6.41 5.70
CA PHE A 41 1.37 -6.35 6.23
C PHE A 41 2.41 -6.73 5.19
N GLU A 42 3.44 -5.88 5.08
CA GLU A 42 4.62 -6.15 4.28
C GLU A 42 5.87 -6.22 5.18
N LEU A 43 6.83 -7.06 4.80
CA LEU A 43 8.11 -7.20 5.52
C LEU A 43 9.25 -7.18 4.52
N TYR A 44 10.18 -6.24 4.70
CA TYR A 44 11.34 -6.09 3.83
C TYR A 44 12.65 -6.27 4.58
N ASP A 45 13.64 -6.86 3.91
CA ASP A 45 15.02 -6.95 4.40
C ASP A 45 15.83 -5.83 3.74
N LEU A 46 15.90 -4.66 4.38
CA LEU A 46 16.54 -3.47 3.81
C LEU A 46 18.03 -3.65 3.47
N GLN A 47 18.70 -4.62 4.08
CA GLN A 47 20.11 -4.91 3.77
C GLN A 47 20.25 -5.65 2.44
N LYS A 48 19.28 -6.52 2.11
CA LYS A 48 19.30 -7.34 0.89
C LYS A 48 18.42 -6.77 -0.23
N ASP A 49 17.41 -6.00 0.13
CA ASP A 49 16.42 -5.40 -0.74
C ASP A 49 16.20 -3.93 -0.35
N PRO A 50 17.14 -3.04 -0.70
CA PRO A 50 17.06 -1.62 -0.36
C PRO A 50 15.87 -0.90 -1.02
N PHE A 51 15.31 -1.49 -2.08
CA PHE A 51 14.21 -0.91 -2.85
C PHE A 51 12.85 -1.55 -2.51
N GLU A 52 12.79 -2.43 -1.50
CA GLU A 52 11.54 -2.99 -0.98
C GLU A 52 10.69 -3.68 -2.06
N MET A 53 11.36 -4.33 -3.00
CA MET A 53 10.72 -4.96 -4.15
C MET A 53 10.11 -6.31 -3.79
N LYS A 54 10.65 -6.99 -2.78
CA LYS A 54 10.26 -8.35 -2.39
C LYS A 54 9.67 -8.38 -0.99
N ASN A 55 8.34 -8.47 -0.91
CA ASN A 55 7.65 -8.70 0.34
C ASN A 55 7.97 -10.11 0.90
N LEU A 56 8.48 -10.17 2.13
CA LEU A 56 8.81 -11.39 2.86
C LEU A 56 7.76 -11.77 3.92
N ALA A 57 6.68 -11.00 4.03
CA ALA A 57 5.60 -11.28 4.97
C ALA A 57 4.98 -12.66 4.70
N GLY A 58 4.64 -13.38 5.77
CA GLY A 58 4.04 -14.73 5.69
C GLY A 58 5.04 -15.85 5.40
N SER A 59 6.29 -15.54 5.06
CA SER A 59 7.31 -16.57 4.85
C SER A 59 7.68 -17.28 6.16
N ALA A 60 7.73 -18.61 6.14
CA ALA A 60 8.03 -19.42 7.33
C ALA A 60 9.39 -19.06 7.96
N LYS A 61 10.39 -18.76 7.11
CA LYS A 61 11.75 -18.36 7.53
C LYS A 61 11.78 -17.06 8.35
N HIS A 62 10.87 -16.12 8.07
CA HIS A 62 10.88 -14.80 8.70
C HIS A 62 9.78 -14.63 9.77
N LYS A 63 9.01 -15.67 10.07
CA LYS A 63 7.90 -15.63 11.04
C LYS A 63 8.31 -15.06 12.40
N LYS A 64 9.49 -15.43 12.90
CA LYS A 64 10.02 -14.91 14.18
C LYS A 64 10.31 -13.40 14.12
N VAL A 65 10.94 -12.94 13.04
CA VAL A 65 11.26 -11.52 12.85
C VAL A 65 9.97 -10.71 12.64
N GLN A 66 9.06 -11.21 11.82
CA GLN A 66 7.75 -10.59 11.58
C GLN A 66 6.96 -10.43 12.89
N GLY A 67 6.89 -11.47 13.73
CA GLY A 67 6.21 -11.41 15.02
C GLY A 67 6.82 -10.36 15.95
N ARG A 68 8.15 -10.33 16.07
CA ARG A 68 8.86 -9.33 16.88
C ARG A 68 8.55 -7.90 16.43
N LEU A 69 8.59 -7.63 15.12
CA LEU A 69 8.33 -6.30 14.57
C LEU A 69 6.86 -5.89 14.73
N LYS A 70 5.91 -6.83 14.55
CA LYS A 70 4.49 -6.57 14.84
C LYS A 70 4.27 -6.18 16.30
N SER A 71 4.89 -6.90 17.24
CA SER A 71 4.79 -6.55 18.66
C SER A 71 5.39 -5.18 18.97
N ALA A 72 6.55 -4.84 18.37
CA ALA A 72 7.17 -3.53 18.54
C ALA A 72 6.29 -2.41 17.96
N LEU A 73 5.67 -2.62 16.80
CA LEU A 73 4.74 -1.68 16.18
C LEU A 73 3.54 -1.41 17.11
N MET A 74 2.87 -2.46 17.60
CA MET A 74 1.72 -2.30 18.49
C MET A 74 2.08 -1.61 19.81
N ALA A 75 3.27 -1.89 20.36
CA ALA A 75 3.76 -1.21 21.55
C ALA A 75 3.97 0.29 21.28
N LYS A 76 4.53 0.65 20.12
CA LYS A 76 4.75 2.06 19.75
C LYS A 76 3.44 2.80 19.49
N LEU A 77 2.50 2.16 18.80
CA LEU A 77 1.16 2.69 18.58
C LEU A 77 0.45 3.00 19.90
N LYS A 78 0.53 2.09 20.88
CA LYS A 78 -0.02 2.30 22.22
C LYS A 78 0.65 3.47 22.95
N GLU A 79 1.98 3.61 22.85
CA GLU A 79 2.74 4.73 23.42
C GLU A 79 2.28 6.09 22.84
N LEU A 80 1.92 6.11 21.55
CA LEU A 80 1.42 7.29 20.85
C LEU A 80 -0.09 7.51 21.05
N GLU A 81 -0.73 6.74 21.92
CA GLU A 81 -2.18 6.74 22.16
C GLU A 81 -3.02 6.39 20.90
N ASP A 82 -2.38 5.88 19.84
CA ASP A 82 -3.01 5.48 18.56
C ASP A 82 -3.24 3.97 18.55
N SER A 83 -4.10 3.50 19.47
CA SER A 83 -4.36 2.05 19.60
C SER A 83 -5.14 1.46 18.41
N ASN A 84 -5.73 2.30 17.55
CA ASN A 84 -6.41 1.88 16.33
C ASN A 84 -6.04 2.79 15.13
N PRO A 85 -4.94 2.49 14.43
CA PRO A 85 -4.48 3.31 13.30
C PRO A 85 -5.48 3.36 12.14
N ILE A 86 -6.36 2.37 12.01
CA ILE A 86 -7.40 2.34 10.96
C ILE A 86 -8.46 3.43 11.19
N ASP A 87 -8.82 3.70 12.45
CA ASP A 87 -9.78 4.75 12.76
C ASP A 87 -9.18 6.13 12.51
N THR A 88 -7.89 6.29 12.82
CA THR A 88 -7.10 7.48 12.51
C THR A 88 -7.11 7.77 11.00
N GLU A 89 -6.84 6.77 10.14
CA GLU A 89 -6.92 6.91 8.68
C GLU A 89 -8.32 7.28 8.18
N LYS A 90 -9.37 6.60 8.67
CA LYS A 90 -10.76 6.92 8.32
C LYS A 90 -11.13 8.35 8.73
N GLY A 91 -10.62 8.81 9.86
CA GLY A 91 -10.73 10.20 10.31
C GLY A 91 -10.28 11.17 9.23
N PHE A 92 -9.07 11.00 8.69
CA PHE A 92 -8.53 11.87 7.62
C PHE A 92 -9.38 11.84 6.34
N VAL A 93 -9.83 10.67 5.90
CA VAL A 93 -10.63 10.53 4.67
C VAL A 93 -12.04 11.15 4.83
N SER A 94 -12.66 11.00 6.00
CA SER A 94 -13.99 11.56 6.28
C SER A 94 -14.01 13.09 6.32
N VAL A 95 -12.92 13.72 6.75
CA VAL A 95 -12.78 15.18 6.77
C VAL A 95 -12.66 15.75 5.35
N ALA A 96 -11.94 15.06 4.46
CA ALA A 96 -11.82 15.46 3.05
C ALA A 96 -13.17 15.44 2.31
N SER A 97 -13.99 14.42 2.54
CA SER A 97 -15.31 14.27 1.91
C SER A 97 -16.35 15.31 2.40
N LYS A 98 -16.26 15.77 3.65
CA LYS A 98 -17.10 16.87 4.15
C LYS A 98 -16.76 18.23 3.52
N LYS A 99 -15.51 18.45 3.12
CA LYS A 99 -15.05 19.72 2.52
C LYS A 99 -15.53 19.90 1.07
N GLY A 100 -15.82 18.80 0.37
CA GLY A 100 -16.34 18.82 -1.01
C GLY A 100 -17.87 18.91 -1.15
N LYS A 101 -18.62 18.85 -0.04
CA LYS A 101 -20.09 18.82 -0.05
C LYS A 101 -20.76 20.18 0.21
N LYS A 102 -20.05 21.27 -0.07
CA LYS A 102 -20.64 22.61 -0.21
C LYS A 102 -20.68 22.96 -1.70
N ASN A 103 -21.82 22.67 -2.32
CA ASN A 103 -22.51 23.42 -3.38
C ASN A 103 -23.69 22.58 -3.84
#